data_AF-A0AAN6C588-F1
#
_entry.id   AF-A0AAN6C588-F1
#
_cell.length_a   1.000
_cell.length_b   1.000
_cell.length_c   1.000
_cell.angle_alpha   90.00
_cell.angle_beta   90.00
_cell.angle_gamma   90.00
#
_symmetry.space_group_name_H-M   'P 1'
#
loop_
_entity.id
_entity.type
_entity.pdbx_description
1 polymer ?
#
loop_
_entity_poly.entity_id
_entity_poly.type
_entity_poly.pdbx_seq_one_letter_code
_entity_poly.pdbx_strand_id
1 'polypeptide(L)'
;MHLILTGATGLVGSSVLDAMLKSKDITKISILSRRPVPLAEKDSRVNTIIHEDFTKYEPKVLEQLQGANGVVWALGISQLKVTKEEYVTITRDFPVAAAEALSTLLPANEPFRFIYVSAYGATTTPGTFTSLFGRVKGEAERKLSELRTSNFHVETSWYCVQCARSSLWTDYTDVATFYAQPNGTTWAFSDRDGDGKVR
;
A
#
# COMPACT_ATOMS: atom_id res chain seq x y z
N MET A 1 -16.06 7.33 0.11
CA MET A 1 -14.64 7.65 0.40
C MET A 1 -13.81 7.53 -0.86
N HIS A 2 -12.73 8.32 -0.93
CA HIS A 2 -11.76 8.28 -2.03
C HIS A 2 -10.47 7.62 -1.55
N LEU A 3 -10.06 6.53 -2.20
CA LEU A 3 -8.82 5.82 -1.88
C LEU A 3 -7.83 5.83 -3.03
N ILE A 4 -6.55 5.84 -2.70
CA ILE A 4 -5.45 5.74 -3.63
C ILE A 4 -4.86 4.32 -3.56
N LEU A 5 -4.55 3.73 -4.71
CA LEU A 5 -3.90 2.42 -4.80
C LEU A 5 -2.66 2.52 -5.69
N THR A 6 -1.53 1.99 -5.21
CA THR A 6 -0.34 1.77 -6.03
C THR A 6 -0.10 0.28 -6.21
N GLY A 7 0.55 -0.13 -7.31
CA GLY A 7 0.88 -1.54 -7.54
C GLY A 7 -0.34 -2.44 -7.80
N ALA A 8 -1.43 -1.90 -8.34
CA ALA A 8 -2.69 -2.61 -8.60
C ALA A 8 -2.55 -3.88 -9.48
N THR A 9 -1.47 -4.01 -10.26
CA THR A 9 -1.19 -5.20 -11.09
C THR A 9 -0.36 -6.27 -10.37
N GLY A 10 0.06 -6.01 -9.13
CA GLY A 10 0.83 -6.94 -8.32
C GLY A 10 -0.03 -7.97 -7.58
N LEU A 11 0.63 -8.93 -6.93
CA LEU A 11 -0.04 -9.98 -6.15
C LEU A 11 -0.97 -9.41 -5.08
N VAL A 12 -0.48 -8.48 -4.25
CA VAL A 12 -1.28 -7.87 -3.18
C VAL A 12 -2.22 -6.81 -3.75
N GLY A 13 -1.72 -5.94 -4.64
CA GLY A 13 -2.51 -4.82 -5.16
C GLY A 13 -3.74 -5.23 -5.96
N SER A 14 -3.71 -6.38 -6.65
CA SER A 14 -4.88 -6.89 -7.39
C SER A 14 -6.00 -7.35 -6.47
N SER A 15 -5.69 -8.06 -5.38
CA SER A 15 -6.66 -8.44 -4.35
C SER A 15 -7.23 -7.21 -3.63
N VAL A 16 -6.38 -6.21 -3.34
CA VAL A 16 -6.85 -4.94 -2.76
C VAL A 16 -7.79 -4.22 -3.72
N LEU A 17 -7.46 -4.16 -5.02
CA LEU A 17 -8.35 -3.55 -6.01
C LEU A 17 -9.70 -4.26 -6.08
N ASP A 18 -9.72 -5.59 -6.10
CA ASP A 18 -10.96 -6.38 -6.10
C ASP A 18 -11.82 -6.11 -4.86
N ALA A 19 -11.20 -6.03 -3.67
CA ALA A 19 -11.88 -5.66 -2.44
C ALA A 19 -12.43 -4.23 -2.49
N MET A 20 -11.66 -3.28 -3.03
CA MET A 20 -12.09 -1.88 -3.19
C MET A 20 -13.28 -1.76 -4.13
N LEU A 21 -13.29 -2.51 -5.23
CA LEU A 21 -14.39 -2.53 -6.20
C LEU A 21 -15.68 -3.13 -5.61
N LYS A 22 -15.58 -4.13 -4.74
CA LYS A 22 -16.73 -4.74 -4.06
C LYS A 22 -17.32 -3.89 -2.94
N SER A 23 -16.55 -2.94 -2.40
CA SER A 23 -17.02 -2.05 -1.36
C SER A 23 -17.95 -0.97 -1.92
N LYS A 24 -19.09 -0.77 -1.25
CA LYS A 24 -20.07 0.29 -1.58
C LYS A 24 -19.69 1.64 -0.99
N ASP A 25 -18.87 1.65 0.06
CA ASP A 25 -18.47 2.88 0.74
C ASP A 25 -17.39 3.64 -0.04
N ILE A 26 -16.70 2.94 -0.96
CA ILE A 26 -15.69 3.51 -1.84
C ILE A 26 -16.36 4.11 -3.08
N THR A 27 -16.28 5.42 -3.18
CA THR A 27 -16.94 6.23 -4.21
C THR A 27 -15.97 6.65 -5.31
N LYS A 28 -14.66 6.67 -5.04
CA LYS A 28 -13.60 7.00 -6.00
C LYS A 28 -12.34 6.21 -5.68
N ILE A 29 -11.68 5.68 -6.71
CA ILE A 29 -10.42 4.95 -6.61
C ILE A 29 -9.42 5.63 -7.56
N SER A 30 -8.33 6.18 -7.03
CA SER A 30 -7.23 6.69 -7.87
C SER A 30 -6.09 5.67 -7.89
N ILE A 31 -5.81 5.11 -9.06
CA ILE A 31 -4.70 4.17 -9.23
C ILE A 31 -3.48 4.94 -9.76
N LEU A 32 -2.40 4.96 -8.98
CA LEU A 32 -1.10 5.44 -9.44
C LEU A 32 -0.32 4.26 -10.01
N SER A 33 -0.06 4.30 -11.31
CA SER A 33 0.64 3.22 -12.02
C SER A 33 1.55 3.75 -13.11
N ARG A 34 2.61 3.00 -13.43
CA ARG A 34 3.50 3.29 -14.57
C ARG A 34 2.93 2.82 -15.90
N ARG A 35 1.87 2.01 -15.87
CA ARG A 35 1.25 1.38 -17.03
C ARG A 35 -0.27 1.36 -16.87
N PRO A 36 -1.03 1.33 -17.97
CA PRO A 36 -2.47 1.11 -17.92
C PRO A 36 -2.81 -0.16 -17.12
N VAL A 37 -3.94 -0.12 -16.40
CA VAL A 37 -4.43 -1.21 -15.55
C VAL A 37 -5.75 -1.71 -16.14
N PRO A 38 -5.76 -2.76 -16.97
CA PRO A 38 -6.97 -3.18 -17.69
C PRO A 38 -8.15 -3.57 -16.78
N LEU A 39 -7.86 -4.06 -15.57
CA LEU A 39 -8.88 -4.41 -14.58
C LEU A 39 -9.64 -3.18 -14.04
N ALA A 40 -9.04 -1.99 -14.14
CA ALA A 40 -9.61 -0.73 -13.69
C ALA A 40 -10.55 -0.08 -14.72
N GLU A 41 -10.44 -0.44 -16.00
CA GLU A 41 -11.16 0.24 -17.10
C GLU A 41 -12.67 -0.03 -17.12
N LYS A 42 -13.15 -0.97 -16.30
CA LYS A 42 -14.54 -1.44 -16.31
C LYS A 42 -15.44 -0.70 -15.31
N ASP A 43 -14.88 0.06 -14.37
CA ASP A 43 -15.64 0.72 -13.31
C ASP A 43 -15.44 2.24 -13.37
N SER A 44 -16.55 2.99 -13.44
CA SER A 44 -16.54 4.45 -13.56
C SER A 44 -16.00 5.18 -12.34
N ARG A 45 -15.87 4.50 -11.19
CA ARG A 45 -15.27 5.06 -9.97
C ARG A 45 -13.74 5.06 -10.03
N VAL A 46 -13.14 4.31 -10.95
CA VAL A 46 -11.69 4.15 -11.01
C VAL A 46 -11.08 5.13 -11.99
N ASN A 47 -10.12 5.91 -11.50
CA ASN A 47 -9.29 6.79 -12.32
C ASN A 47 -7.84 6.29 -12.29
N THR A 48 -7.31 5.87 -13.44
CA THR A 48 -5.91 5.45 -13.55
C THR A 48 -5.05 6.64 -13.97
N ILE A 49 -4.12 7.02 -13.11
CA ILE A 49 -3.18 8.12 -13.33
C ILE A 49 -1.83 7.49 -13.68
N ILE A 50 -1.37 7.76 -14.89
CA ILE A 50 -0.05 7.32 -15.33
C ILE A 50 1.01 8.23 -14.71
N HIS A 51 1.80 7.65 -13.83
CA HIS A 51 2.85 8.34 -13.09
C HIS A 51 4.11 7.48 -13.11
N GLU A 52 5.14 7.96 -13.81
CA GLU A 52 6.36 7.17 -14.05
C GLU A 52 7.40 7.36 -12.95
N ASP A 53 7.56 8.60 -12.46
CA ASP A 53 8.57 8.97 -11.47
C ASP A 53 7.94 9.25 -10.09
N PHE A 54 7.91 8.23 -9.24
CA PHE A 54 7.38 8.30 -7.87
C PHE A 54 8.30 9.05 -6.88
N THR A 55 9.41 9.62 -7.34
CA THR A 55 10.22 10.51 -6.50
C THR A 55 9.71 11.95 -6.49
N LYS A 56 8.83 12.31 -7.45
CA LYS A 56 8.36 13.68 -7.64
C LYS A 56 6.87 13.70 -7.94
N TYR A 57 6.12 14.50 -7.20
CA TYR A 57 4.69 14.65 -7.37
C TYR A 57 4.37 16.05 -7.91
N GLU A 58 4.09 16.14 -9.21
CA GLU A 58 3.70 17.41 -9.82
C GLU A 58 2.34 17.89 -9.27
N PRO A 59 2.10 19.21 -9.20
CA PRO A 59 0.83 19.77 -8.72
C PRO A 59 -0.40 19.18 -9.44
N LYS A 60 -0.30 18.92 -10.74
CA LYS A 60 -1.37 18.31 -11.54
C LYS A 60 -1.72 16.88 -11.12
N VAL A 61 -0.76 16.13 -10.59
CA VAL A 61 -1.00 14.79 -10.03
C VAL A 61 -1.69 14.93 -8.68
N LEU A 62 -1.19 15.83 -7.82
CA LEU A 62 -1.75 16.07 -6.48
C LEU A 62 -3.19 16.58 -6.55
N GLU A 63 -3.52 17.44 -7.52
CA GLU A 63 -4.89 17.94 -7.75
C GLU A 63 -5.88 16.79 -8.02
N GLN A 64 -5.47 15.77 -8.79
CA GLN A 64 -6.33 14.60 -9.07
C GLN A 64 -6.52 13.69 -7.86
N LEU A 65 -5.59 13.75 -6.90
CA LEU A 65 -5.58 12.99 -5.66
C LEU A 65 -6.24 13.76 -4.50
N GLN A 66 -6.62 15.01 -4.72
CA GLN A 66 -7.26 15.84 -3.70
C GLN A 66 -8.57 15.20 -3.22
N GLY A 67 -8.80 15.25 -1.91
CA GLY A 67 -9.96 14.65 -1.26
C GLY A 67 -9.81 13.15 -0.94
N ALA A 68 -8.64 12.56 -1.22
CA ALA A 68 -8.34 11.19 -0.81
C ALA A 68 -8.30 11.06 0.71
N ASN A 69 -8.92 9.99 1.23
CA ASN A 69 -8.94 9.63 2.64
C ASN A 69 -7.73 8.76 3.03
N GLY A 70 -7.07 8.15 2.05
CA GLY A 70 -5.92 7.31 2.30
C GLY A 70 -5.34 6.67 1.05
N VAL A 71 -4.21 5.99 1.25
CA VAL A 71 -3.47 5.27 0.21
C VAL A 71 -3.08 3.88 0.69
N VAL A 72 -3.26 2.88 -0.17
CA VAL A 72 -2.64 1.57 -0.03
C VAL A 72 -1.43 1.51 -0.93
N TRP A 73 -0.25 1.51 -0.32
CA TRP A 73 1.03 1.41 -0.99
C TRP A 73 1.43 -0.05 -1.19
N ALA A 74 0.96 -0.65 -2.28
CA ALA A 74 1.29 -2.02 -2.68
C ALA A 74 2.30 -2.07 -3.85
N LEU A 75 3.00 -0.97 -4.12
CA LEU A 75 4.10 -0.94 -5.09
C LEU A 75 5.34 -1.62 -4.50
N GLY A 76 5.77 -2.70 -5.15
CA GLY A 76 7.01 -3.40 -4.81
C GLY A 76 7.57 -4.14 -6.01
N ILE A 77 8.87 -4.43 -5.96
CA ILE A 77 9.58 -5.22 -6.97
C ILE A 77 10.38 -6.32 -6.29
N SER A 78 10.60 -7.43 -6.98
CA SER A 78 11.48 -8.48 -6.47
C SER A 78 12.94 -8.03 -6.55
N GLN A 79 13.69 -8.17 -5.46
CA GLN A 79 15.14 -7.90 -5.41
C GLN A 79 15.95 -8.66 -6.48
N LEU A 80 15.42 -9.74 -7.05
CA LEU A 80 16.07 -10.52 -8.10
C LEU A 80 15.93 -9.92 -9.50
N LYS A 81 15.06 -8.91 -9.67
CA LYS A 81 14.73 -8.32 -10.99
C LYS A 81 15.40 -6.97 -11.22
N VAL A 82 16.09 -6.44 -10.22
CA VAL A 82 16.63 -5.07 -10.21
C VAL A 82 17.98 -5.05 -9.50
N THR A 83 18.73 -3.99 -9.72
CA THR A 83 19.93 -3.70 -8.94
C THR A 83 19.58 -3.37 -7.49
N LYS A 84 20.59 -3.40 -6.61
CA LYS A 84 20.41 -3.08 -5.19
C LYS A 84 19.94 -1.64 -5.01
N GLU A 85 20.49 -0.72 -5.80
CA GLU A 85 20.21 0.70 -5.77
C GLU A 85 18.77 0.96 -6.21
N GLU A 86 18.35 0.38 -7.34
CA GLU A 86 16.96 0.45 -7.81
C GLU A 86 15.98 -0.16 -6.80
N TYR A 87 16.35 -1.26 -6.16
CA TYR A 87 15.53 -1.88 -5.13
C TYR A 87 15.31 -0.94 -3.93
N VAL A 88 16.38 -0.26 -3.48
CA VAL A 88 16.30 0.75 -2.43
C VAL A 88 15.39 1.90 -2.85
N THR A 89 15.58 2.43 -4.06
CA THR A 89 14.76 3.54 -4.56
C THR A 89 13.28 3.18 -4.63
N ILE A 90 12.93 2.02 -5.21
CA ILE A 90 11.54 1.59 -5.36
C ILE A 90 10.90 1.25 -4.00
N THR A 91 11.64 0.61 -3.11
CA THR A 91 11.08 0.06 -1.86
C THR A 91 11.10 1.06 -0.71
N ARG A 92 12.03 2.02 -0.70
CA ARG A 92 12.20 3.01 0.37
C ARG A 92 11.89 4.42 -0.11
N ASP A 93 12.53 4.88 -1.18
CA ASP A 93 12.47 6.30 -1.55
C ASP A 93 11.11 6.67 -2.15
N PHE A 94 10.53 5.81 -2.99
CA PHE A 94 9.20 6.05 -3.56
C PHE A 94 8.10 6.18 -2.50
N PRO A 95 7.91 5.24 -1.54
CA PRO A 95 6.86 5.40 -0.53
C PRO A 95 7.09 6.61 0.37
N VAL A 96 8.34 6.95 0.69
CA VAL A 96 8.64 8.13 1.52
C VAL A 96 8.30 9.42 0.79
N ALA A 97 8.73 9.58 -0.47
CA ALA A 97 8.38 10.73 -1.30
C ALA A 97 6.85 10.86 -1.48
N ALA A 98 6.17 9.73 -1.64
CA ALA A 98 4.71 9.69 -1.72
C ALA A 98 4.05 10.14 -0.41
N ALA A 99 4.52 9.64 0.73
CA ALA A 99 3.98 10.01 2.03
C ALA A 99 4.18 11.50 2.30
N GLU A 100 5.36 12.05 2.00
CA GLU A 100 5.64 13.49 2.11
C GLU A 100 4.67 14.30 1.24
N ALA A 101 4.51 13.94 -0.03
CA ALA A 101 3.63 14.65 -0.95
C ALA A 101 2.15 14.55 -0.53
N LEU A 102 1.68 13.37 -0.14
CA LEU A 102 0.30 13.13 0.26
C LEU A 102 -0.03 13.71 1.63
N SER A 103 0.97 13.92 2.51
CA SER A 103 0.78 14.60 3.79
C SER A 103 0.31 16.05 3.64
N THR A 104 0.41 16.63 2.43
CA THR A 104 -0.12 17.95 2.10
C THR A 104 -1.61 17.95 1.72
N LEU A 105 -2.18 16.78 1.45
CA LEU A 105 -3.56 16.61 0.95
C LEU A 105 -4.55 16.20 2.04
N LEU A 106 -4.33 16.65 3.28
CA LEU A 106 -5.12 16.21 4.43
C LEU A 106 -6.60 16.58 4.28
N PRO A 107 -7.53 15.62 4.45
CA PRO A 107 -8.95 15.94 4.51
C PRO A 107 -9.27 16.79 5.75
N ALA A 108 -10.29 17.64 5.65
CA ALA A 108 -10.65 18.56 6.74
C ALA A 108 -11.22 17.84 7.99
N ASN A 109 -11.84 16.67 7.80
CA ASN A 109 -12.69 16.05 8.83
C ASN A 109 -12.18 14.70 9.36
N GLU A 110 -11.23 14.05 8.68
CA GLU A 110 -10.75 12.71 9.03
C GLU A 110 -9.23 12.60 8.79
N PRO A 111 -8.50 11.80 9.60
CA PRO A 111 -7.08 11.60 9.38
C PRO A 111 -6.83 10.82 8.09
N PHE A 112 -5.86 11.27 7.31
CA PHE A 112 -5.40 10.56 6.12
C PHE A 112 -4.64 9.30 6.53
N ARG A 113 -4.94 8.15 5.92
CA ARG A 113 -4.31 6.86 6.26
C ARG A 113 -3.37 6.39 5.15
N PHE A 114 -2.08 6.28 5.45
CA PHE A 114 -1.06 5.73 4.58
C PHE A 114 -0.71 4.31 5.01
N ILE A 115 -1.05 3.33 4.18
CA ILE A 115 -0.81 1.91 4.46
C ILE A 115 0.35 1.42 3.61
N TYR A 116 1.47 1.09 4.23
CA TYR A 116 2.63 0.53 3.55
C TYR A 116 2.63 -1.00 3.61
N VAL A 117 2.60 -1.66 2.44
CA VAL A 117 2.70 -3.13 2.34
C VAL A 117 4.17 -3.54 2.47
N SER A 118 4.54 -3.92 3.68
CA SER A 118 5.83 -4.49 4.01
C SER A 118 5.85 -6.00 3.80
N ALA A 119 6.86 -6.68 4.34
CA ALA A 119 7.01 -8.12 4.24
C ALA A 119 7.51 -8.73 5.55
N TYR A 120 7.13 -9.98 5.80
CA TYR A 120 7.70 -10.75 6.90
C TYR A 120 9.23 -10.81 6.81
N GLY A 121 9.91 -10.40 7.88
CA GLY A 121 11.37 -10.26 7.93
C GLY A 121 11.91 -8.85 7.68
N ALA A 122 11.04 -7.86 7.44
CA ALA A 122 11.40 -6.45 7.61
C ALA A 122 11.81 -6.20 9.08
N THR A 123 12.86 -5.41 9.30
CA THR A 123 13.28 -5.06 10.66
C THR A 123 13.99 -3.72 10.71
N THR A 124 13.64 -2.92 11.71
CA THR A 124 14.30 -1.64 12.02
C THR A 124 15.64 -1.82 12.75
N THR A 125 15.91 -3.03 13.25
CA THR A 125 17.14 -3.42 13.96
C THR A 125 17.86 -4.55 13.22
N PRO A 126 18.46 -4.27 12.05
CA PRO A 126 19.06 -5.31 11.22
C PRO A 126 20.35 -5.86 11.85
N GLY A 127 20.46 -7.19 11.87
CA GLY A 127 21.69 -7.91 12.21
C GLY A 127 22.52 -8.28 10.98
N THR A 128 23.68 -8.90 11.22
CA THR A 128 24.62 -9.32 10.16
C THR A 128 23.98 -10.25 9.13
N PHE A 129 23.04 -11.09 9.54
CA PHE A 129 22.34 -12.06 8.69
C PHE A 129 21.00 -11.58 8.10
N THR A 130 20.58 -10.34 8.42
CA THR A 130 19.34 -9.79 7.85
C THR A 130 19.51 -9.61 6.34
N SER A 131 18.56 -10.16 5.59
CA SER A 131 18.50 -10.03 4.14
C SER A 131 18.42 -8.56 3.68
N LEU A 132 18.87 -8.28 2.46
CA LEU A 132 18.76 -6.94 1.88
C LEU A 132 17.31 -6.43 1.90
N PHE A 133 16.34 -7.26 1.50
CA PHE A 133 14.94 -6.85 1.48
C PHE A 133 14.44 -6.44 2.89
N GLY A 134 14.84 -7.19 3.92
CA GLY A 134 14.41 -6.94 5.30
C GLY A 134 14.99 -5.64 5.85
N ARG A 135 16.25 -5.36 5.52
CA ARG A 135 16.92 -4.09 5.88
C ARG A 135 16.25 -2.90 5.22
N VAL A 136 16.02 -2.95 3.91
CA VAL A 136 15.47 -1.83 3.14
C VAL A 136 14.01 -1.57 3.50
N LYS A 137 13.19 -2.62 3.65
CA LYS A 137 11.80 -2.47 4.09
C LYS A 137 11.71 -1.93 5.52
N GLY A 138 12.54 -2.41 6.43
CA GLY A 138 12.59 -1.86 7.79
C GLY A 138 13.06 -0.40 7.83
N GLU A 139 14.00 -0.01 6.97
CA GLU A 139 14.39 1.40 6.83
C GLU A 139 13.22 2.25 6.30
N ALA A 140 12.45 1.74 5.34
CA ALA A 140 11.25 2.40 4.83
C ALA A 140 10.20 2.56 5.93
N GLU A 141 9.92 1.52 6.71
CA GLU A 141 9.00 1.57 7.86
C GLU A 141 9.42 2.62 8.88
N ARG A 142 10.72 2.68 9.23
CA ARG A 142 11.25 3.70 10.14
C ARG A 142 11.00 5.11 9.61
N LYS A 143 11.41 5.39 8.36
CA LYS A 143 11.23 6.73 7.75
C LYS A 143 9.76 7.12 7.65
N LEU A 144 8.90 6.19 7.25
CA LEU A 144 7.47 6.44 7.18
C LEU A 144 6.86 6.71 8.57
N SER A 145 7.34 6.03 9.61
CA SER A 145 6.88 6.27 10.98
C SER A 145 7.21 7.69 11.49
N GLU A 146 8.31 8.28 11.01
CA GLU A 146 8.72 9.65 11.35
C GLU A 146 7.78 10.71 10.75
N LEU A 147 7.06 10.37 9.68
CA LEU A 147 6.07 11.25 9.03
C LEU A 147 4.68 11.19 9.69
N ARG A 148 4.50 10.34 10.70
CA ARG A 148 3.21 10.17 11.37
C ARG A 148 2.86 11.43 12.16
N THR A 149 1.66 11.95 11.93
CA THR A 149 1.06 13.06 12.70
C THR A 149 -0.34 12.68 13.19
N SER A 150 -1.01 13.55 13.95
CA SER A 150 -2.40 13.31 14.38
C SER A 150 -3.39 13.24 13.21
N ASN A 151 -3.05 13.88 12.09
CA ASN A 151 -3.92 13.98 10.91
C ASN A 151 -3.41 13.11 9.75
N PHE A 152 -2.20 12.56 9.86
CA PHE A 152 -1.59 11.67 8.87
C PHE A 152 -1.11 10.39 9.58
N HIS A 153 -1.93 9.34 9.49
CA HIS A 153 -1.65 8.06 10.09
C HIS A 153 -0.88 7.17 9.14
N VAL A 154 0.25 6.65 9.60
CA VAL A 154 1.05 5.69 8.87
C VAL A 154 0.93 4.33 9.53
N GLU A 155 0.54 3.33 8.75
CA GLU A 155 0.37 1.94 9.17
C GLU A 155 1.20 1.02 8.27
N THR A 156 1.86 0.03 8.87
CA THR A 156 2.67 -0.96 8.15
C THR A 156 1.99 -2.32 8.23
N SER A 157 1.67 -2.90 7.08
CA SER A 157 1.05 -4.21 6.98
C SER A 157 2.11 -5.23 6.54
N TRP A 158 2.25 -6.32 7.31
CA TRP A 158 3.29 -7.31 7.11
C TRP A 158 2.75 -8.44 6.24
N TYR A 159 3.08 -8.43 4.95
CA TYR A 159 2.65 -9.50 4.05
C TYR A 159 3.65 -10.67 4.02
N CYS A 160 3.21 -11.91 4.25
CA CYS A 160 4.07 -13.08 4.12
C CYS A 160 4.11 -13.59 2.66
N VAL A 161 5.16 -13.26 1.92
CA VAL A 161 5.37 -13.72 0.52
C VAL A 161 5.64 -15.23 0.44
N GLN A 162 6.17 -15.86 1.50
CA GLN A 162 6.50 -17.29 1.52
C GLN A 162 5.25 -18.18 1.37
N CYS A 163 4.09 -17.74 1.86
CA CYS A 163 2.83 -18.48 1.74
C CYS A 163 2.26 -18.52 0.31
N ALA A 164 2.71 -17.65 -0.60
CA ALA A 164 2.16 -17.53 -1.94
C ALA A 164 2.73 -18.53 -2.98
N ARG A 165 3.64 -19.44 -2.58
CA ARG A 165 4.33 -20.37 -3.50
C ARG A 165 4.07 -21.86 -3.27
N SER A 166 3.39 -22.26 -2.21
CA SER A 166 3.03 -23.67 -1.99
C SER A 166 1.68 -23.99 -2.64
N SER A 167 1.62 -25.02 -3.47
CA SER A 167 0.43 -25.54 -4.17
C SER A 167 -0.58 -26.27 -3.26
N LEU A 168 -0.55 -25.99 -1.98
CA LEU A 168 -1.57 -26.37 -1.01
C LEU A 168 -2.17 -25.03 -0.62
N TRP A 169 -3.47 -24.80 -0.82
CA TRP A 169 -4.37 -23.90 -0.07
C TRP A 169 -5.57 -23.56 -0.97
N THR A 170 -6.73 -24.07 -0.56
CA THR A 170 -8.01 -23.98 -1.28
C THR A 170 -8.90 -22.83 -0.79
N ASP A 171 -8.43 -21.97 0.12
CA ASP A 171 -9.26 -20.91 0.69
C ASP A 171 -8.60 -19.52 0.50
N TYR A 172 -9.20 -18.74 -0.39
CA TYR A 172 -8.70 -17.45 -0.89
C TYR A 172 -9.05 -16.26 0.02
N THR A 173 -9.07 -16.44 1.35
CA THR A 173 -9.58 -15.42 2.30
C THR A 173 -8.58 -14.83 3.30
N ASP A 174 -7.38 -15.41 3.46
CA ASP A 174 -6.40 -14.95 4.48
C ASP A 174 -5.23 -14.14 3.90
N VAL A 175 -5.47 -13.49 2.75
CA VAL A 175 -4.70 -12.32 2.31
C VAL A 175 -5.28 -11.13 3.06
N ALA A 176 -4.72 -10.83 4.24
CA ALA A 176 -4.92 -9.61 5.04
C ALA A 176 -6.24 -8.91 4.70
N THR A 177 -7.34 -9.39 5.26
CA THR A 177 -8.63 -9.02 4.72
C THR A 177 -8.89 -7.54 5.01
N PHE A 178 -9.03 -6.76 3.94
CA PHE A 178 -9.41 -5.35 4.00
C PHE A 178 -10.88 -5.30 4.45
N TYR A 179 -11.10 -5.14 5.75
CA TYR A 179 -12.43 -4.93 6.28
C TYR A 179 -12.56 -3.50 6.78
N ALA A 180 -13.63 -2.83 6.33
CA ALA A 180 -14.17 -1.70 7.06
C ALA A 180 -14.52 -2.18 8.47
N GLN A 181 -14.02 -1.52 9.51
CA GLN A 181 -14.55 -1.76 10.84
C GLN A 181 -16.03 -1.38 10.89
N PRO A 182 -16.83 -1.95 11.79
CA PRO A 182 -18.29 -1.75 11.85
C PRO A 182 -18.74 -0.28 11.95
N ASN A 183 -17.83 0.62 12.32
CA ASN A 183 -18.07 2.07 12.42
C ASN A 183 -17.83 2.84 11.10
N GLY A 184 -17.41 2.18 10.01
CA GLY A 184 -17.25 2.77 8.68
C GLY A 184 -16.09 3.76 8.52
N THR A 185 -15.42 4.13 9.61
CA THR A 185 -14.36 5.16 9.66
C THR A 185 -12.96 4.60 9.93
N THR A 186 -12.86 3.33 10.31
CA THR A 186 -11.58 2.66 10.60
C THR A 186 -11.33 1.52 9.63
N TRP A 187 -10.13 1.50 9.06
CA TRP A 187 -9.66 0.43 8.17
C TRP A 187 -8.57 -0.33 8.91
N ALA A 188 -8.66 -1.65 8.92
CA ALA A 188 -7.65 -2.49 9.57
C ALA A 188 -7.34 -3.67 8.67
N PHE A 189 -6.06 -4.02 8.62
CA PHE A 189 -5.61 -5.31 8.12
C PHE A 189 -5.57 -6.24 9.32
N SER A 190 -6.46 -7.24 9.36
CA SER A 190 -6.36 -8.33 10.33
C SER A 190 -5.36 -9.34 9.80
N ASP A 191 -4.26 -9.55 10.53
CA ASP A 191 -3.58 -10.84 10.50
C ASP A 191 -4.49 -11.79 11.28
N ARG A 192 -5.21 -12.67 10.58
CA ARG A 192 -5.83 -13.81 11.25
C ARG A 192 -4.74 -14.86 11.40
N ASP A 193 -4.52 -15.32 12.63
CA ASP A 193 -3.80 -16.57 12.82
C ASP A 193 -4.56 -17.71 12.12
N GLY A 194 -3.90 -18.85 11.87
CA GLY A 194 -4.51 -20.03 11.23
C GLY A 194 -5.78 -20.59 11.91
N ASP A 195 -6.17 -20.03 13.07
CA ASP A 195 -7.38 -20.31 13.84
C ASP A 195 -8.48 -19.23 13.68
N GLY A 196 -8.30 -18.23 12.81
CA GLY A 196 -9.32 -17.22 12.50
C GLY A 196 -9.52 -16.10 13.54
N LYS A 197 -8.61 -15.96 14.53
CA LYS A 197 -8.66 -14.89 15.54
C LYS A 197 -7.87 -13.65 15.09
N VAL A 198 -8.46 -12.47 15.32
CA VAL A 198 -7.83 -11.15 15.10
C VAL A 198 -6.79 -10.90 16.20
N ARG A 199 -5.55 -10.59 15.83
CA ARG A 199 -4.50 -10.13 16.75
C ARG A 199 -4.56 -8.64 17.02
#